data_AF-A0AAN7E6I4-F1
#
_entry.id   AF-A0AAN7E6I4-F1
#
_cell.length_a   1.000
_cell.length_b   1.000
_cell.length_c   1.000
_cell.angle_alpha   90.00
_cell.angle_beta   90.00
_cell.angle_gamma   90.00
#
_symmetry.space_group_name_H-M   'P 1'
#
loop_
_entity.id
_entity.type
_entity.pdbx_description
1 polymer ?
#
loop_
_entity_poly.entity_id
_entity_poly.type
_entity_poly.pdbx_seq_one_letter_code
_entity_poly.pdbx_strand_id
1 'polypeptide(L)'
;MVAYVKLFYSGAYFDKRISKEVSGDSLGVQGLCFKIMGGCDKQGFPMKQGVLTPIRVHLLLHRGTLCFRGYGRCNGERRKGHPRFASFSTAPRRMMCGKEVSKAPKKQGLERTRITEKKKRIAKSKAVAADYQKLLAMKEQRGRRSGSLAERRSKLSAASKPSSAA
;
A
#
# COMPACT_ATOMS: atom_id res chain seq x y z
N MET A 1 0.35 5.52 -21.53
CA MET A 1 0.78 5.12 -22.89
C MET A 1 2.00 5.96 -23.21
N VAL A 2 3.19 5.34 -23.26
CA VAL A 2 4.42 6.09 -23.50
C VAL A 2 4.55 6.28 -25.00
N ALA A 3 4.42 7.53 -25.45
CA ALA A 3 4.67 7.85 -26.84
C ALA A 3 6.18 7.86 -27.06
N TYR A 4 6.67 6.86 -27.79
CA TYR A 4 8.03 6.90 -28.32
C TYR A 4 7.97 7.71 -29.60
N VAL A 5 8.11 9.03 -29.48
CA VAL A 5 8.23 9.87 -30.66
C VAL A 5 9.64 9.66 -31.20
N LYS A 6 9.73 9.07 -32.40
CA LYS A 6 10.97 9.03 -33.18
C LYS A 6 11.19 10.44 -33.70
N LEU A 7 11.71 11.30 -32.84
CA LEU A 7 12.00 12.68 -33.18
C LEU A 7 13.17 12.72 -34.15
N PHE A 8 12.85 12.94 -35.42
CA PHE A 8 13.76 13.65 -36.30
C PHE A 8 14.02 15.03 -35.67
N TYR A 9 15.29 15.41 -35.64
CA TYR A 9 15.84 16.64 -35.06
C TYR A 9 14.88 17.84 -35.19
N SER A 10 14.21 18.24 -34.11
CA SER A 10 13.55 19.55 -34.06
C SER A 10 14.29 20.45 -33.07
N GLY A 11 14.60 21.67 -33.51
CA GLY A 11 15.32 22.69 -32.74
C GLY A 11 14.69 23.00 -31.36
N ALA A 12 13.41 22.69 -31.21
CA ALA A 12 12.60 22.99 -30.04
C ALA A 12 13.01 22.26 -28.76
N TYR A 13 13.87 21.25 -28.81
CA TYR A 13 14.28 20.47 -27.63
C TYR A 13 15.69 20.79 -27.12
N PHE A 14 16.49 21.52 -27.89
CA PHE A 14 17.86 21.86 -27.48
C PHE A 14 17.85 22.75 -26.22
N ASP A 15 18.84 22.55 -25.36
CA ASP A 15 19.04 23.24 -24.08
C ASP A 15 17.92 23.11 -23.03
N LYS A 16 16.87 22.35 -23.32
CA LYS A 16 15.83 22.02 -22.34
C LYS A 16 16.27 20.86 -21.45
N ARG A 17 15.87 20.94 -20.18
CA ARG A 17 16.17 19.91 -19.16
C ARG A 17 15.09 18.84 -19.10
N ILE A 18 15.45 17.65 -18.64
CA ILE A 18 14.48 16.62 -18.22
C ILE A 18 13.46 17.23 -17.25
N SER A 19 12.20 16.82 -17.41
CA SER A 19 10.99 17.31 -16.72
C SER A 19 10.46 18.66 -17.17
N LYS A 20 11.07 19.32 -18.17
CA LYS A 20 10.51 20.54 -18.76
C LYS A 20 9.37 20.19 -19.71
N GLU A 21 8.34 21.05 -19.72
CA GLU A 21 7.21 20.97 -20.62
C GLU A 21 7.55 21.63 -21.96
N VAL A 22 7.14 20.99 -23.05
CA VAL A 22 7.35 21.46 -24.42
C VAL A 22 6.05 21.29 -25.19
N SER A 23 5.67 22.32 -25.95
CA SER A 23 4.51 22.26 -26.85
C SER A 23 4.74 21.23 -27.97
N GLY A 24 3.69 20.48 -28.29
CA GLY A 24 3.68 19.47 -29.34
C GLY A 24 3.60 20.03 -30.76
N ASP A 25 3.44 21.35 -30.92
CA ASP A 25 3.30 21.99 -32.23
C ASP A 25 4.52 21.75 -33.11
N SER A 26 5.73 21.76 -32.51
CA SER A 26 6.98 21.43 -33.21
C SER A 26 7.09 19.96 -33.63
N LEU A 27 6.19 19.11 -33.14
CA LEU A 27 6.13 17.67 -33.43
C LEU A 27 4.94 17.29 -34.34
N GLY A 28 4.18 18.28 -34.81
CA GLY A 28 2.97 18.04 -35.61
C GLY A 28 1.78 17.51 -34.81
N VAL A 29 1.84 17.55 -33.47
CA VAL A 29 0.74 17.20 -32.57
C VAL A 29 0.26 18.46 -31.88
N GLN A 30 -0.58 19.20 -32.60
CA GLN A 30 -1.16 20.46 -32.15
C GLN A 30 -2.01 20.25 -30.89
N GLY A 31 -1.88 21.16 -29.92
CA GLY A 31 -2.70 21.17 -28.70
C GLY A 31 -2.31 20.16 -27.63
N LEU A 32 -1.18 19.45 -27.76
CA LEU A 32 -0.66 18.56 -26.72
C LEU A 32 0.60 19.13 -26.07
N CYS A 33 0.63 19.19 -24.73
CA CYS A 33 1.84 19.49 -23.97
C CYS A 33 2.56 18.19 -23.60
N PHE A 34 3.87 18.15 -23.84
CA PHE A 34 4.70 16.99 -23.53
C PHE A 34 5.69 17.31 -22.42
N LYS A 35 5.78 16.40 -21.44
CA LYS A 35 6.86 16.43 -20.46
C LYS A 35 8.01 15.57 -20.94
N ILE A 36 9.21 16.17 -20.97
CA ILE A 36 10.43 15.45 -21.29
C ILE A 36 10.74 14.48 -20.15
N MET A 37 10.61 13.17 -20.36
CA MET A 37 10.96 12.18 -19.34
C MET A 37 12.43 11.73 -19.42
N GLY A 38 13.08 11.97 -20.55
CA GLY A 38 14.48 11.65 -20.78
C GLY A 38 14.72 11.01 -22.14
N GLY A 39 15.83 10.30 -22.26
CA GLY A 39 16.22 9.62 -23.48
C GLY A 39 17.56 8.92 -23.37
N CYS A 40 17.94 8.26 -24.46
CA CYS A 40 19.27 7.71 -24.64
C CYS A 40 20.03 8.50 -25.70
N ASP A 41 21.32 8.67 -25.48
CA ASP A 41 22.20 9.31 -26.45
C ASP A 41 22.57 8.36 -27.60
N LYS A 42 23.25 8.89 -28.64
CA LYS A 42 23.81 8.17 -29.78
C LYS A 42 24.59 6.91 -29.38
N GLN A 43 25.39 6.99 -28.32
CA GLN A 43 26.19 5.85 -27.80
C GLN A 43 25.42 4.96 -26.79
N GLY A 44 24.11 5.16 -26.64
CA GLY A 44 23.25 4.32 -25.78
C GLY A 44 23.29 4.64 -24.29
N PHE A 45 24.12 5.58 -23.85
CA PHE A 45 24.13 6.01 -22.45
C PHE A 45 22.83 6.76 -22.10
N PRO A 46 22.15 6.36 -21.00
CA PRO A 46 20.91 7.01 -20.58
C PRO A 46 21.19 8.37 -19.93
N MET A 47 20.28 9.30 -20.14
CA MET A 47 20.28 10.59 -19.44
C MET A 47 19.74 10.40 -18.01
N LYS A 48 20.36 11.06 -17.03
CA LYS A 48 19.93 11.03 -15.63
C LYS A 48 19.62 12.44 -15.14
N GLN A 49 18.49 12.61 -14.46
CA GLN A 49 18.16 13.87 -13.78
C GLN A 49 19.18 14.17 -12.67
N GLY A 50 19.60 15.44 -12.57
CA GLY A 50 20.50 15.91 -11.49
C GLY A 50 21.98 15.96 -11.85
N VAL A 51 22.42 15.38 -12.97
CA VAL A 51 23.70 15.78 -13.57
C VAL A 51 23.53 17.22 -14.07
N LEU A 52 24.56 18.07 -14.08
CA LEU A 52 24.49 19.49 -14.54
C LEU A 52 25.41 19.80 -15.72
N THR A 53 26.34 18.91 -16.03
CA THR A 53 27.42 19.13 -16.99
C THR A 53 27.10 18.53 -18.35
N PRO A 54 27.26 19.22 -19.48
CA PRO A 54 27.01 18.62 -20.81
C PRO A 54 27.86 17.36 -21.10
N ILE A 55 28.98 17.22 -20.39
CA ILE A 55 29.89 16.08 -20.47
C ILE A 55 29.38 14.90 -19.62
N ARG A 56 29.74 13.67 -19.99
CA ARG A 56 29.48 12.48 -19.17
C ARG A 56 30.32 12.53 -17.89
N VAL A 57 29.69 12.20 -16.78
CA VAL A 57 30.36 12.12 -15.48
C VAL A 57 30.33 10.70 -14.97
N HIS A 58 31.36 10.34 -14.19
CA HIS A 58 31.44 9.06 -13.52
C HIS A 58 30.71 9.19 -12.18
N LEU A 59 29.59 8.48 -12.04
CA LEU A 59 28.80 8.50 -10.80
C LEU A 59 28.73 7.10 -10.20
N LEU A 60 28.85 7.04 -8.87
CA LEU A 60 28.67 5.81 -8.12
C LEU A 60 27.18 5.55 -7.90
N LEU A 61 26.64 4.53 -8.58
CA LEU A 61 25.21 4.21 -8.60
C LEU A 61 24.87 3.13 -7.58
N HIS A 62 23.70 3.28 -6.96
CA HIS A 62 23.09 2.30 -6.06
C HIS A 62 22.02 1.49 -6.77
N ARG A 63 21.75 0.27 -6.28
CA ARG A 63 20.69 -0.61 -6.79
C ARG A 63 19.35 0.11 -6.89
N GLY A 64 18.62 -0.13 -7.98
CA GLY A 64 17.31 0.47 -8.21
C GLY A 64 17.34 1.92 -8.70
N THR A 65 18.51 2.55 -8.81
CA THR A 65 18.59 3.87 -9.45
C THR A 65 18.45 3.75 -10.97
N LEU A 66 17.88 4.77 -11.61
CA LEU A 66 17.91 4.91 -13.07
C LEU A 66 19.34 4.70 -13.55
N CYS A 67 19.52 3.89 -14.62
CA CYS A 67 20.79 3.39 -15.18
C CYS A 67 21.54 2.27 -14.42
N PHE A 68 21.09 1.86 -13.23
CA PHE A 68 21.61 0.66 -12.54
C PHE A 68 20.50 -0.14 -11.85
N ARG A 69 19.99 -1.15 -12.56
CA ARG A 69 18.90 -2.00 -12.05
C ARG A 69 19.35 -2.98 -10.98
N GLY A 70 20.62 -3.40 -11.01
CA GLY A 70 21.23 -4.20 -9.95
C GLY A 70 20.72 -5.65 -9.81
N TYR A 71 20.02 -6.19 -10.82
CA TYR A 71 19.60 -7.59 -10.84
C TYR A 71 20.82 -8.53 -10.95
N GLY A 72 20.80 -9.64 -10.19
CA GLY A 72 21.84 -10.68 -10.21
C GLY A 72 23.17 -10.29 -9.53
N ARG A 73 23.15 -9.29 -8.65
CA ARG A 73 24.35 -8.74 -7.98
C ARG A 73 24.25 -8.90 -6.45
N CYS A 74 25.34 -8.76 -5.69
CA CYS A 74 25.36 -8.89 -4.22
C CYS A 74 24.73 -7.70 -3.49
N ASN A 75 23.92 -7.93 -2.44
CA ASN A 75 23.29 -6.86 -1.67
C ASN A 75 24.31 -5.81 -1.19
N GLY A 76 23.99 -4.52 -1.39
CA GLY A 76 24.91 -3.42 -1.10
C GLY A 76 25.89 -3.05 -2.22
N GLU A 77 26.00 -3.84 -3.29
CA GLU A 77 26.91 -3.56 -4.41
C GLU A 77 26.56 -2.22 -5.10
N ARG A 78 27.59 -1.38 -5.27
CA ARG A 78 27.55 -0.11 -5.98
C ARG A 78 28.43 -0.19 -7.21
N ARG A 79 27.99 0.39 -8.32
CA ARG A 79 28.74 0.38 -9.58
C ARG A 79 29.00 1.80 -10.06
N LYS A 80 30.24 2.09 -10.46
CA LYS A 80 30.53 3.31 -11.22
C LYS A 80 29.88 3.19 -12.61
N GLY A 81 29.03 4.15 -12.94
CA GLY A 81 28.41 4.27 -14.26
C GLY A 81 28.66 5.66 -14.85
N HIS A 82 28.37 5.81 -16.14
CA HIS A 82 28.57 7.06 -16.88
C HIS A 82 27.23 7.61 -17.37
N PRO A 83 26.37 8.12 -16.46
CA PRO A 83 25.15 8.80 -16.87
C PRO A 83 25.47 10.09 -17.64
N ARG A 84 24.60 10.42 -18.58
CA ARG A 84 24.61 11.69 -19.31
C ARG A 84 23.82 12.76 -18.56
N PHE A 85 24.15 14.01 -18.86
CA PHE A 85 23.34 15.15 -18.45
C PHE A 85 21.98 15.19 -19.11
N ALA A 86 21.06 15.76 -18.36
CA ALA A 86 19.66 15.94 -18.67
C ALA A 86 19.37 17.07 -19.67
N SER A 87 20.38 17.67 -20.33
CA SER A 87 20.16 18.63 -21.42
C SER A 87 20.41 18.00 -22.79
N PHE A 88 19.61 18.41 -23.78
CA PHE A 88 19.78 17.98 -25.16
C PHE A 88 20.77 18.91 -25.86
N SER A 89 22.08 18.65 -25.74
CA SER A 89 23.08 19.31 -26.58
C SER A 89 23.28 18.58 -27.91
N THR A 90 23.10 17.25 -27.90
CA THR A 90 23.18 16.36 -29.06
C THR A 90 21.89 15.56 -29.18
N ALA A 91 21.38 15.38 -30.40
CA ALA A 91 20.10 14.71 -30.58
C ALA A 91 20.08 13.31 -29.97
N PRO A 92 19.06 13.02 -29.13
CA PRO A 92 18.90 11.71 -28.54
C PRO A 92 18.48 10.70 -29.61
N ARG A 93 18.96 9.46 -29.49
CA ARG A 93 18.53 8.35 -30.37
C ARG A 93 17.06 7.99 -30.15
N ARG A 94 16.59 8.17 -28.91
CA ARG A 94 15.23 7.87 -28.48
C ARG A 94 14.86 8.82 -27.36
N MET A 95 13.85 9.66 -27.59
CA MET A 95 13.26 10.51 -26.57
C MET A 95 12.02 9.83 -26.00
N MET A 96 11.85 9.92 -24.69
CA MET A 96 10.64 9.47 -24.03
C MET A 96 9.88 10.69 -23.56
N CYS A 97 8.71 10.94 -24.16
CA CYS A 97 7.77 11.93 -23.67
C CYS A 97 6.59 11.22 -22.99
N GLY A 98 6.28 11.66 -21.78
CA GLY A 98 5.11 11.20 -21.06
C GLY A 98 3.88 11.96 -21.55
N LYS A 99 2.82 11.24 -21.93
CA LYS A 99 1.48 11.81 -22.04
C LYS A 99 0.84 11.70 -20.67
N GLU A 100 0.44 12.81 -20.06
CA GLU A 100 -0.35 12.76 -18.83
C GLU A 100 -1.72 12.17 -19.18
N VAL A 101 -1.98 10.96 -18.67
CA VAL A 101 -3.27 10.30 -18.79
C VAL A 101 -3.69 9.93 -17.38
N SER A 102 -4.69 10.64 -16.86
CA SER A 102 -5.37 10.35 -15.62
C SER A 102 -6.19 9.06 -15.77
N LYS A 103 -5.55 7.90 -15.59
CA LYS A 103 -6.26 6.62 -15.42
C LYS A 103 -6.06 6.14 -13.99
N ALA A 104 -7.17 6.12 -13.25
CA ALA A 104 -7.22 5.67 -11.87
C ALA A 104 -6.89 4.16 -11.80
N PRO A 105 -5.93 3.74 -10.95
CA PRO A 105 -5.61 2.33 -10.80
C PRO A 105 -6.73 1.58 -10.06
N LYS A 106 -7.09 0.39 -10.54
CA LYS A 106 -7.96 -0.52 -9.80
C LYS A 106 -7.21 -1.00 -8.55
N LYS A 107 -7.74 -0.68 -7.37
CA LYS A 107 -7.23 -1.17 -6.08
C LYS A 107 -7.53 -2.68 -5.97
N GLN A 108 -6.51 -3.52 -6.03
CA GLN A 108 -6.61 -4.95 -5.72
C GLN A 108 -5.90 -5.20 -4.40
N GLY A 109 -6.64 -5.68 -3.40
CA GLY A 109 -6.08 -6.03 -2.08
C GLY A 109 -7.03 -5.73 -0.92
N LEU A 110 -8.17 -6.40 -0.87
CA LEU A 110 -9.02 -6.44 0.33
C LEU A 110 -8.91 -7.86 0.88
N GLU A 111 -8.05 -8.05 1.88
CA GLU A 111 -7.81 -9.33 2.55
C GLU A 111 -9.03 -9.71 3.43
N ARG A 112 -10.12 -10.13 2.78
CA ARG A 112 -11.43 -10.42 3.39
C ARG A 112 -11.42 -11.68 4.27
N THR A 113 -10.50 -12.60 4.02
CA THR A 113 -10.40 -13.89 4.73
C THR A 113 -10.02 -13.72 6.19
N ARG A 114 -8.97 -12.94 6.50
CA ARG A 114 -8.53 -12.72 7.89
C ARG A 114 -9.57 -12.00 8.74
N ILE A 115 -10.28 -11.03 8.17
CA ILE A 115 -11.31 -10.26 8.89
C ILE A 115 -12.52 -11.16 9.21
N THR A 116 -12.94 -12.00 8.26
CA THR A 116 -14.07 -12.93 8.49
C THR A 116 -13.71 -14.01 9.51
N GLU A 117 -12.49 -14.55 9.48
CA GLU A 117 -12.02 -15.48 10.50
C GLU A 117 -11.94 -14.85 11.88
N LYS A 118 -11.40 -13.62 11.99
CA LYS A 118 -11.35 -12.89 13.27
C LYS A 118 -12.75 -12.62 13.81
N LYS A 119 -13.71 -12.22 12.96
CA LYS A 119 -15.13 -12.05 13.35
C LYS A 119 -15.77 -13.35 13.81
N LYS A 120 -15.51 -14.47 13.11
CA LYS A 120 -16.00 -15.80 13.51
C LYS A 120 -15.44 -16.23 14.87
N ARG A 121 -14.16 -15.97 15.15
CA ARG A 121 -13.54 -16.27 16.47
C ARG A 121 -14.17 -15.46 17.59
N ILE A 122 -14.40 -14.16 17.37
CA ILE A 122 -15.05 -13.28 18.35
C ILE A 122 -16.52 -13.68 18.59
N ALA A 123 -17.25 -14.06 17.55
CA ALA A 123 -18.63 -14.53 17.70
C ALA A 123 -18.71 -15.84 18.51
N LYS A 124 -17.78 -16.77 18.27
CA LYS A 124 -17.69 -18.03 19.03
C LYS A 124 -17.38 -17.78 20.51
N SER A 125 -16.39 -16.94 20.83
CA SER A 125 -16.06 -16.65 22.24
C SER A 125 -17.20 -15.92 22.97
N LYS A 126 -17.92 -15.02 22.28
CA LYS A 126 -19.10 -14.34 22.83
C LYS A 126 -20.27 -15.31 23.10
N ALA A 127 -20.52 -16.26 22.21
CA ALA A 127 -21.56 -17.28 22.41
C ALA A 127 -21.27 -18.14 23.64
N VAL A 128 -20.02 -18.62 23.78
CA VAL A 128 -19.58 -19.42 24.94
C VAL A 128 -19.74 -18.65 26.25
N ALA A 129 -19.38 -17.36 26.28
CA ALA A 129 -19.55 -16.52 27.46
C ALA A 129 -21.04 -16.33 27.84
N ALA A 130 -21.93 -16.15 26.85
CA ALA A 130 -23.36 -16.01 27.09
C ALA A 130 -24.00 -17.29 27.64
N ASP A 131 -23.60 -18.46 27.13
CA ASP A 131 -24.12 -19.74 27.62
C ASP A 131 -23.67 -20.02 29.06
N TYR A 132 -22.44 -19.64 29.42
CA TYR A 132 -21.96 -19.70 30.79
C TYR A 132 -22.77 -18.79 31.75
N GLN A 133 -23.09 -17.57 31.32
CA GLN A 133 -23.93 -16.65 32.10
C GLN A 133 -25.35 -17.20 32.33
N LYS A 134 -25.96 -17.84 31.33
CA LYS A 134 -27.27 -18.50 31.48
C LYS A 134 -27.23 -19.64 32.51
N LEU A 135 -26.16 -20.45 32.48
CA LEU A 135 -25.98 -21.54 33.44
C LEU A 135 -25.82 -21.02 34.88
N LEU A 136 -25.07 -19.95 35.08
CA LEU A 136 -24.91 -19.29 36.36
C LEU A 136 -26.25 -18.76 36.90
N ALA A 137 -27.03 -18.06 36.08
CA ALA A 137 -28.34 -17.54 36.46
C ALA A 137 -29.32 -18.66 36.87
N MET A 138 -29.32 -19.78 36.13
CA MET A 138 -30.13 -20.96 36.46
C MET A 138 -29.68 -21.62 37.78
N LYS A 139 -28.37 -21.69 38.04
CA LYS A 139 -27.81 -22.23 39.29
C LYS A 139 -28.19 -21.36 40.49
N GLU A 140 -28.13 -20.04 40.35
CA GLU A 140 -28.50 -19.10 41.41
C GLU A 140 -30.00 -19.14 41.72
N GLN A 141 -30.86 -19.20 40.70
CA GLN A 141 -32.31 -19.40 40.89
C GLN A 141 -32.63 -20.72 41.60
N ARG A 142 -31.94 -21.81 41.25
CA ARG A 142 -32.09 -23.12 41.94
C ARG A 142 -31.68 -23.01 43.41
N GLY A 143 -30.58 -22.32 43.72
CA GLY A 143 -30.12 -22.06 45.09
C GLY A 143 -31.13 -21.25 45.92
N ARG A 144 -31.72 -20.19 45.33
CA ARG A 144 -32.78 -19.40 45.97
C ARG A 144 -34.04 -20.24 46.23
N ARG A 145 -34.45 -21.08 45.26
CA ARG A 145 -35.60 -21.99 45.43
C ARG A 145 -35.34 -23.01 46.54
N SER A 146 -34.18 -23.66 46.59
CA SER A 146 -33.85 -24.63 47.66
C SER A 146 -33.79 -23.97 49.04
N GLY A 147 -33.24 -22.76 49.15
CA GLY A 147 -33.22 -21.99 50.40
C GLY A 147 -34.63 -21.68 50.90
N SER A 148 -35.50 -21.19 50.01
CA SER A 148 -36.90 -20.89 50.36
C SER A 148 -37.71 -22.14 50.76
N LEU A 149 -37.45 -23.30 50.14
CA LEU A 149 -38.08 -24.56 50.51
C LEU A 149 -37.60 -25.07 51.87
N ALA A 150 -36.31 -24.93 52.18
CA ALA A 150 -35.76 -25.27 53.48
C ALA A 150 -36.34 -24.39 54.60
N GLU A 151 -36.46 -23.08 54.35
CA GLU A 151 -37.07 -22.13 55.29
C GLU A 151 -38.57 -22.37 55.49
N ARG A 152 -39.32 -22.73 54.43
CA ARG A 152 -40.72 -23.15 54.57
C ARG A 152 -40.85 -24.42 55.39
N ARG A 153 -39.98 -25.42 55.15
CA ARG A 153 -39.98 -26.68 55.91
C ARG A 153 -39.66 -26.46 57.39
N SER A 154 -38.71 -25.57 57.72
CA SER A 154 -38.37 -25.27 59.12
C SER A 154 -39.46 -24.48 59.84
N LYS A 155 -40.13 -23.55 59.16
CA LYS A 155 -41.29 -22.82 59.72
C LYS A 155 -42.48 -23.75 59.97
N LEU A 156 -42.76 -24.67 59.04
CA LEU A 156 -43.80 -25.68 59.21
C LEU A 156 -43.49 -26.64 60.36
N SER A 157 -42.24 -27.09 60.49
CA SER A 157 -41.84 -27.95 61.61
C SER A 157 -41.78 -27.22 62.95
N ALA A 158 -41.53 -25.90 62.97
CA ALA A 158 -41.67 -25.08 64.17
C ALA A 158 -43.14 -24.86 64.56
N ALA A 159 -44.04 -24.70 63.59
CA ALA A 159 -45.48 -24.55 63.80
C ALA A 159 -46.17 -25.85 64.23
N SER A 160 -45.64 -27.01 63.84
CA SER A 160 -46.18 -28.33 64.22
C SER A 160 -45.61 -28.89 65.53
N LYS A 161 -44.77 -28.13 66.26
CA LYS A 161 -44.33 -28.54 67.60
C LYS A 161 -45.50 -28.34 68.58
N PRO A 162 -45.95 -29.38 69.30
CA PRO A 162 -47.02 -29.21 70.29
C PRO A 162 -46.53 -28.28 71.40
N SER A 163 -47.31 -27.23 71.70
CA SER A 163 -47.07 -26.40 72.88
C SER A 163 -47.39 -27.23 74.12
N SER A 164 -46.39 -27.82 74.76
CA SER A 164 -46.49 -28.27 76.14
C SER A 164 -46.53 -27.02 77.04
N ALA A 165 -47.72 -26.45 77.20
CA ALA A 165 -48.01 -25.51 78.27
C ALA A 165 -48.60 -26.31 79.45
N ALA A 166 -48.09 -26.01 80.64
CA ALA A 166 -48.32 -26.66 81.92
C ALA A 166 -49.80 -26.74 82.34
#